data_AF-A0A7C2LHK4-F1
#
_entry.id   AF-A0A7C2LHK4-F1
#
_cell.length_a   1.000
_cell.length_b   1.000
_cell.length_c   1.000
_cell.angle_alpha   90.00
_cell.angle_beta   90.00
_cell.angle_gamma   90.00
#
_symmetry.space_group_name_H-M   'P 1'
#
loop_
_entity.id
_entity.type
_entity.pdbx_description
1 polymer ?
#
loop_
_entity_poly.entity_id
_entity_poly.type
_entity_poly.pdbx_seq_one_letter_code
_entity_poly.pdbx_strand_id
1 'polypeptide(L)'
;MAATILGFVQELRAEKALEALKKMLSPRANVIRDGKVVNVATREIVPGDVLLLEAGDKVPADARLIHVVNLQVNEAPLTGESVPVSKVVEPSPVNASIADRRC
;
A
#
# COMPACT_ATOMS: atom_id res chain seq x y z
N MET A 1 -10.32 15.50 -41.68
CA MET A 1 -9.23 16.07 -40.85
C MET A 1 -9.75 16.81 -39.61
N ALA A 2 -10.62 17.82 -39.74
CA ALA A 2 -11.11 18.59 -38.57
C ALA A 2 -11.83 17.76 -37.49
N ALA A 3 -12.72 16.83 -37.88
CA ALA A 3 -13.41 15.94 -36.95
C ALA A 3 -12.46 14.99 -36.21
N THR A 4 -11.41 14.50 -36.88
CA THR A 4 -10.38 13.62 -36.31
C THR A 4 -9.53 14.35 -35.27
N ILE A 5 -9.18 15.62 -35.53
CA ILE A 5 -8.44 16.47 -34.59
C ILE A 5 -9.30 16.79 -33.36
N LEU A 6 -10.59 17.11 -33.55
CA LEU A 6 -11.54 17.32 -32.47
C LEU A 6 -11.73 16.08 -31.60
N GLY A 7 -11.89 14.90 -32.21
CA GLY A 7 -11.96 13.62 -31.51
C GLY A 7 -10.71 13.34 -30.68
N PHE A 8 -9.52 13.52 -31.27
CA PHE A 8 -8.24 13.34 -30.59
C PHE A 8 -8.07 14.29 -29.38
N VAL A 9 -8.48 15.56 -29.51
CA VAL A 9 -8.43 16.51 -28.38
C VAL A 9 -9.41 16.12 -27.27
N GLN A 10 -10.59 15.61 -27.59
CA GLN A 10 -11.56 15.13 -26.60
C GLN A 10 -11.04 13.90 -25.86
N GLU A 11 -10.43 12.97 -26.59
CA GLU A 11 -9.84 11.75 -26.03
C GLU A 11 -8.67 12.07 -25.08
N LEU A 12 -7.77 12.97 -25.50
CA LEU A 12 -6.69 13.47 -24.62
C LEU A 12 -7.21 14.18 -23.36
N ARG A 13 -8.33 14.91 -23.46
CA ARG A 13 -8.94 15.57 -22.30
C ARG A 13 -9.57 14.56 -21.35
N ALA A 14 -10.27 13.55 -21.88
CA ALA A 14 -10.86 12.48 -21.10
C ALA A 14 -9.78 11.68 -20.35
N GLU A 15 -8.67 11.35 -21.03
CA GLU A 15 -7.55 10.65 -20.45
C GLU A 15 -6.89 11.43 -19.31
N LYS A 16 -6.65 12.74 -19.49
CA LYS A 16 -6.14 13.63 -18.44
C LYS A 16 -7.08 13.75 -17.24
N ALA A 17 -8.40 13.81 -17.48
CA ALA A 17 -9.39 13.87 -16.40
C ALA A 17 -9.38 12.57 -15.58
N LEU A 18 -9.28 11.41 -16.24
CA LEU A 18 -9.15 10.12 -15.59
C LEU A 18 -7.85 10.02 -14.78
N GLU A 19 -6.74 10.52 -15.31
CA GLU A 19 -5.45 10.52 -14.61
C GLU A 19 -5.47 11.42 -13.36
N ALA A 20 -6.09 12.60 -13.46
CA ALA A 20 -6.29 13.49 -12.31
C ALA A 20 -7.15 12.84 -11.23
N LEU A 21 -8.25 12.17 -11.62
CA LEU A 21 -9.10 11.43 -10.70
C LEU A 21 -8.32 10.32 -9.97
N LYS A 22 -7.50 9.55 -10.70
CA LYS A 22 -6.62 8.52 -10.13
C LYS A 22 -5.61 9.11 -9.13
N LYS A 23 -5.06 10.28 -9.41
CA LYS A 23 -4.14 11.00 -8.49
C LYS A 23 -4.86 11.45 -7.22
N MET A 24 -6.12 11.92 -7.32
CA MET A 24 -6.91 12.32 -6.15
C MET A 24 -7.31 11.13 -5.27
N LEU A 25 -7.61 9.99 -5.86
CA LEU A 25 -7.98 8.74 -5.17
C LEU A 25 -6.76 7.90 -4.77
N SER A 26 -5.55 8.42 -4.97
CA SER A 26 -4.34 7.67 -4.68
C SER A 26 -4.28 7.34 -3.18
N PRO A 27 -4.09 6.06 -2.82
CA PRO A 27 -3.98 5.67 -1.43
C PRO A 27 -2.82 6.42 -0.78
N ARG A 28 -3.05 6.81 0.48
CA ARG A 28 -2.06 7.49 1.31
C ARG A 28 -1.72 6.61 2.49
N ALA A 29 -0.52 6.78 3.02
CA ALA A 29 -0.03 6.05 4.17
C ALA A 29 0.70 7.00 5.12
N ASN A 30 0.69 6.66 6.41
CA ASN A 30 1.47 7.36 7.42
C ASN A 30 2.87 6.73 7.50
N VAL A 31 3.89 7.59 7.40
CA VAL A 31 5.29 7.21 7.56
C VAL A 31 5.96 8.10 8.60
N ILE A 32 7.00 7.60 9.26
CA ILE A 32 7.81 8.39 10.19
C ILE A 32 9.08 8.81 9.47
N ARG A 33 9.24 10.12 9.23
CA ARG A 33 10.44 10.75 8.66
C ARG A 33 10.88 11.88 9.58
N ASP A 34 12.18 11.96 9.85
CA ASP A 34 12.75 12.95 10.78
C ASP A 34 12.05 13.00 12.15
N GLY A 35 11.64 11.83 12.65
CA GLY A 35 10.94 11.70 13.94
C GLY A 35 9.49 12.21 13.95
N LYS A 36 8.92 12.57 12.79
CA LYS A 36 7.55 13.08 12.67
C LYS A 36 6.70 12.16 11.80
N VAL A 37 5.42 12.05 12.13
CA VAL A 37 4.44 11.36 11.28
C VAL A 37 4.11 12.27 10.10
N VAL A 38 4.31 11.75 8.89
CA VAL A 38 4.03 12.41 7.63
C VAL A 38 3.11 11.52 6.81
N ASN A 39 2.02 12.11 6.31
CA ASN A 39 1.09 11.41 5.45
C ASN A 39 1.49 11.60 3.98
N VAL A 40 1.97 10.53 3.33
CA VAL A 40 2.50 10.55 1.96
C VAL A 40 1.62 9.71 1.03
N ALA A 41 1.69 9.96 -0.27
CA ALA A 41 1.06 9.06 -1.24
C ALA A 41 1.80 7.71 -1.21
N THR A 42 1.07 6.59 -1.28
CA THR A 42 1.68 5.24 -1.21
C THR A 42 2.79 5.03 -2.25
N ARG A 43 2.66 5.64 -3.43
CA ARG A 43 3.67 5.60 -4.51
C ARG A 43 4.98 6.33 -4.19
N GLU A 44 5.01 7.17 -3.16
CA GLU A 44 6.17 7.96 -2.72
C GLU A 44 6.91 7.30 -1.54
N ILE A 45 6.45 6.11 -1.12
CA ILE A 45 7.14 5.28 -0.13
C ILE A 45 8.38 4.67 -0.77
N VAL A 46 9.49 4.74 -0.06
CA VAL A 46 10.79 4.22 -0.51
C VAL A 46 11.44 3.33 0.54
N PRO A 47 12.36 2.43 0.16
CA PRO A 47 13.14 1.67 1.13
C PRO A 47 13.85 2.61 2.12
N GLY A 48 13.68 2.34 3.42
CA GLY A 48 14.17 3.19 4.51
C GLY A 48 13.08 3.98 5.23
N ASP A 49 11.88 4.08 4.65
CA ASP A 49 10.73 4.63 5.36
C ASP A 49 10.29 3.71 6.51
N VAL A 50 9.89 4.33 7.63
CA VAL A 50 9.24 3.62 8.73
C VAL A 50 7.74 3.79 8.58
N LEU A 51 7.04 2.70 8.26
CA LEU A 51 5.58 2.71 8.12
C LEU A 51 4.91 2.73 9.50
N LEU A 52 3.91 3.59 9.66
CA LEU A 52 3.02 3.58 10.81
C LEU A 52 1.67 2.98 10.37
N LEU A 53 1.32 1.83 10.92
CA LEU A 53 0.09 1.11 10.59
C LEU A 53 -0.83 1.06 11.81
N GLU A 54 -2.09 1.38 11.59
CA GLU A 54 -3.17 1.30 12.56
C GLU A 54 -4.27 0.33 12.10
N ALA A 55 -5.21 0.03 12.99
CA ALA A 55 -6.33 -0.83 12.66
C ALA A 55 -7.18 -0.20 11.55
N GLY A 56 -7.43 -0.97 10.48
CA GLY A 56 -8.18 -0.52 9.31
C GLY A 56 -7.29 -0.06 8.16
N ASP A 57 -6.00 0.12 8.39
CA ASP A 57 -5.06 0.45 7.31
C ASP A 57 -4.85 -0.75 6.38
N LYS A 58 -4.63 -0.43 5.10
CA LYS A 58 -4.06 -1.38 4.15
C LYS A 58 -2.55 -1.28 4.24
N VAL A 59 -1.87 -2.42 4.23
CA VAL A 59 -0.40 -2.48 4.17
C VAL A 59 0.06 -1.89 2.82
N PRO A 60 0.80 -0.76 2.81
CA PRO A 60 1.05 0.00 1.59
C PRO A 60 2.25 -0.52 0.78
N ALA A 61 3.16 -1.26 1.42
CA ALA A 61 4.35 -1.87 0.83
C ALA A 61 4.82 -3.05 1.67
N ASP A 62 5.60 -3.95 1.07
CA ASP A 62 6.30 -5.00 1.81
C ASP A 62 7.33 -4.37 2.75
N ALA A 63 7.31 -4.79 4.01
CA ALA A 63 8.13 -4.20 5.05
C ALA A 63 8.55 -5.24 6.09
N ARG A 64 9.60 -4.92 6.83
CA ARG A 64 10.00 -5.68 8.01
C ARG A 64 9.31 -5.08 9.25
N LEU A 65 8.63 -5.93 10.01
CA LEU A 65 8.11 -5.54 11.32
C LEU A 65 9.27 -5.24 12.28
N ILE A 66 9.24 -4.06 12.90
CA ILE A 66 10.22 -3.60 13.88
C ILE A 66 9.59 -3.37 15.27
N HIS A 67 8.29 -3.12 15.31
CA HIS A 67 7.51 -2.92 16.54
C HIS A 67 6.05 -3.32 16.27
N VAL A 68 5.43 -4.03 17.21
CA VAL A 68 4.06 -4.56 17.06
C VAL A 68 3.32 -4.47 18.40
N VAL A 69 2.06 -4.04 18.34
CA VAL A 69 1.12 -4.08 19.47
C VAL A 69 -0.17 -4.73 18.99
N ASN A 70 -0.40 -5.99 19.36
CA ASN A 70 -1.60 -6.76 18.99
C ASN A 70 -1.96 -6.69 17.49
N LEU A 71 -0.95 -6.66 16.61
CA LEU A 71 -1.17 -6.57 15.16
C LEU A 71 -1.76 -7.88 14.63
N GLN A 72 -2.93 -7.77 14.01
CA GLN A 72 -3.55 -8.84 13.25
C GLN A 72 -3.75 -8.38 11.81
N VAL A 73 -3.39 -9.24 10.86
CA VAL A 73 -3.45 -8.93 9.43
C VAL A 73 -4.36 -9.94 8.75
N ASN A 74 -5.21 -9.45 7.85
CA ASN A 74 -5.98 -10.31 6.96
C ASN A 74 -5.12 -10.65 5.74
N GLU A 75 -4.74 -11.93 5.64
CA GLU A 75 -3.87 -12.44 4.57
C GLU A 75 -4.65 -13.23 3.50
N ALA A 76 -5.98 -13.13 3.46
CA ALA A 76 -6.81 -13.76 2.43
C ALA A 76 -6.33 -13.51 0.99
N PRO A 77 -5.82 -12.32 0.61
CA PRO A 77 -5.28 -12.11 -0.73
C PRO A 77 -4.04 -12.97 -1.07
N LEU A 78 -3.34 -13.50 -0.06
CA LEU A 78 -2.12 -14.30 -0.20
C LEU A 78 -2.36 -15.80 0.05
N THR A 79 -3.23 -16.12 1.01
CA THR A 79 -3.44 -17.51 1.48
C THR A 79 -4.81 -18.07 1.10
N GLY A 80 -5.78 -17.22 0.76
CA GLY A 80 -7.18 -17.59 0.56
C GLY A 80 -7.99 -17.68 1.88
N GLU A 81 -7.33 -17.58 3.03
CA GLU A 81 -7.97 -17.73 4.34
C GLU A 81 -8.31 -16.35 4.93
N SER A 82 -9.56 -16.15 5.34
CA SER A 82 -10.03 -14.86 5.89
C SER A 82 -9.81 -14.71 7.40
N VAL A 83 -9.26 -15.73 8.06
CA VAL A 83 -8.96 -15.67 9.49
C VAL A 83 -7.75 -14.74 9.72
N PRO A 84 -7.87 -13.68 10.53
CA PRO A 84 -6.74 -12.79 10.81
C PRO A 84 -5.58 -13.51 11.49
N VAL A 85 -4.37 -13.24 11.05
CA VAL A 85 -3.14 -13.83 11.60
C VAL A 85 -2.42 -12.81 12.47
N SER A 86 -2.03 -13.21 13.67
CA SER A 86 -1.22 -12.37 14.57
C SER A 86 0.22 -12.32 14.08
N LYS A 87 0.76 -11.12 13.90
CA LYS A 87 2.12 -10.91 13.41
C LYS A 87 3.08 -10.58 14.55
N VAL A 88 4.35 -10.94 14.39
CA VAL A 88 5.41 -10.76 15.39
C VAL A 88 6.70 -10.25 14.75
N VAL A 89 7.60 -9.68 15.55
CA VAL A 89 8.84 -9.06 15.06
C VAL A 89 9.93 -10.11 14.77
N GLU A 90 9.85 -11.26 15.44
CA GLU A 90 10.79 -12.36 15.29
C GLU A 90 10.74 -12.95 13.87
N PRO A 91 11.88 -13.22 13.23
CA PRO A 91 11.89 -13.79 11.89
C PRO A 91 11.21 -15.16 11.85
N SER A 92 10.44 -15.38 10.80
CA SER A 92 9.90 -16.71 10.49
C SER A 92 11.03 -17.64 10.03
N PRO A 93 10.89 -18.97 10.22
CA PRO A 93 11.87 -19.94 9.72
C PRO A 93 12.12 -19.76 8.21
N VAL A 94 13.37 -19.98 7.77
CA VAL A 94 13.78 -19.79 6.36
C VAL A 94 12.92 -20.61 5.39
N ASN A 95 12.46 -21.78 5.82
CA ASN A 95 11.66 -22.70 5.00
C ASN A 95 10.15 -22.62 5.31
N ALA A 96 9.69 -21.59 6.02
CA ALA A 96 8.28 -21.41 6.30
C ALA A 96 7.50 -21.10 5.00
N SER A 97 6.37 -21.80 4.83
CA SER A 97 5.41 -21.49 3.78
C SER A 97 4.85 -20.07 3.99
N ILE A 98 4.22 -19.48 2.95
CA ILE A 98 3.67 -18.12 3.07
C ILE A 98 2.65 -18.04 4.21
N ALA A 99 1.80 -19.06 4.38
CA ALA A 99 0.78 -19.11 5.42
C ALA A 99 1.35 -19.25 6.84
N ASP A 100 2.57 -19.77 6.99
CA ASP A 100 3.22 -19.94 8.29
C ASP A 100 4.08 -18.74 8.70
N ARG A 101 4.24 -17.74 7.84
CA ARG A 101 5.08 -16.56 8.10
C ARG A 101 4.35 -15.55 8.98
N ARG A 102 4.81 -15.41 10.22
CA ARG A 102 4.26 -14.42 11.18
C ARG A 102 4.99 -13.08 11.19
N CYS A 103 6.11 -12.96 10.46
CA CYS A 103 6.90 -11.73 10.38
C CYS A 103 6.77 -10.99 9.05
#